data_AF-A0AAD5XYX7-F1
#
_entry.id   AF-A0AAD5XYX7-F1
#
_cell.length_a   1.000
_cell.length_b   1.000
_cell.length_c   1.000
_cell.angle_alpha   90.00
_cell.angle_beta   90.00
_cell.angle_gamma   90.00
#
_symmetry.space_group_name_H-M   'P 1'
#
loop_
_entity.id
_entity.type
_entity.pdbx_description
1 polymer ?
#
loop_
_entity_poly.entity_id
_entity_poly.type
_entity_poly.pdbx_seq_one_letter_code
_entity_poly.pdbx_strand_id
1 'polypeptide(L)'
;MDISRSRPPPIRTYWISNHKEARLKLFTETVLDNFDVILLQETFKTGSSRQKRLVKIAYSKGFQYSTSLSPVSFLKTLKVDGGCTILSRFPIVESGMNFYTADAVDVDKFSQKGTLFAKIELSRGIYLFVFTTHMQASYELNCKINCPEALARLSQFKEIHDYIKDCQFKYKFNPDTDCCIFGGDVNVDGKGTNEMEVHSEEYLRMLSTLKGSEFEVNDLIFDSLNVHPNTYDTILKPFWAKIFKMDKEQQCLDYLFCFKTKDLKKGKLNKNNLNLSAAESTFFFKDTKVLPFKVENRSFTQISDHFGLTTTLTFT
;
A
#
# COMPACT_ATOMS: atom_id res chain seq x y z
N MET A 1 -0.10 -9.48 -5.18
CA MET A 1 -0.30 -10.80 -5.81
C MET A 1 -1.79 -10.98 -6.05
N ASP A 2 -2.35 -10.24 -7.01
CA ASP A 2 -3.77 -10.32 -7.36
C ASP A 2 -3.99 -11.05 -8.70
N ILE A 3 -5.24 -11.41 -8.96
CA ILE A 3 -5.75 -12.73 -9.17
C ILE A 3 -6.87 -12.59 -10.20
N SER A 4 -6.64 -11.84 -11.28
CA SER A 4 -7.72 -11.48 -12.20
C SER A 4 -8.90 -10.93 -11.40
N ARG A 5 -8.69 -9.80 -10.69
CA ARG A 5 -9.59 -9.27 -9.66
C ARG A 5 -9.87 -10.32 -8.57
N SER A 6 -9.14 -10.32 -7.46
CA SER A 6 -9.54 -11.12 -6.30
C SER A 6 -10.76 -10.50 -5.63
N ARG A 7 -11.90 -10.77 -6.26
CA ARG A 7 -13.18 -10.54 -5.64
C ARG A 7 -13.25 -11.35 -4.34
N PRO A 8 -13.85 -10.80 -3.28
CA PRO A 8 -14.10 -11.53 -2.05
C PRO A 8 -14.73 -12.90 -2.34
N PRO A 9 -14.26 -14.00 -1.71
CA PRO A 9 -14.97 -15.28 -1.80
C PRO A 9 -16.45 -15.09 -1.40
N PRO A 10 -17.44 -15.69 -2.10
CA PRO A 10 -17.34 -16.73 -3.12
C PRO A 10 -17.36 -16.22 -4.58
N ILE A 11 -17.14 -14.93 -4.84
CA ILE A 11 -17.35 -14.36 -6.17
C ILE A 11 -16.31 -14.89 -7.17
N ARG A 12 -16.73 -15.77 -8.10
CA ARG A 12 -15.85 -16.38 -9.12
C ARG A 12 -15.84 -15.56 -10.42
N THR A 13 -14.65 -15.38 -11.00
CA THR A 13 -14.48 -15.06 -12.43
C THR A 13 -14.56 -16.37 -13.22
N TYR A 14 -15.60 -16.52 -14.05
CA TYR A 14 -15.96 -17.80 -14.67
C TYR A 14 -15.00 -18.33 -15.77
N TRP A 15 -13.90 -17.63 -16.11
CA TRP A 15 -13.25 -17.84 -17.41
C TRP A 15 -11.72 -18.03 -17.43
N ILE A 16 -11.00 -18.03 -16.31
CA ILE A 16 -9.53 -18.20 -16.33
C ILE A 16 -9.12 -19.10 -15.16
N SER A 17 -8.36 -20.16 -15.48
CA SER A 17 -7.58 -20.94 -14.51
C SER A 17 -6.76 -19.96 -13.67
N ASN A 18 -7.23 -19.64 -12.48
CA ASN A 18 -6.59 -18.63 -11.66
C ASN A 18 -5.35 -19.27 -11.04
N HIS A 19 -4.17 -18.98 -11.60
CA HIS A 19 -2.89 -19.56 -11.21
C HIS A 19 -2.40 -19.13 -9.81
N LYS A 20 -3.32 -18.90 -8.86
CA LYS A 20 -3.11 -18.43 -7.48
C LYS A 20 -2.02 -19.22 -6.76
N GLU A 21 -2.13 -20.55 -6.82
CA GLU A 21 -1.24 -21.46 -6.11
C GLU A 21 0.17 -21.44 -6.71
N ALA A 22 0.26 -21.48 -8.04
CA ALA A 22 1.54 -21.43 -8.75
C ALA A 22 2.25 -20.08 -8.54
N ARG A 23 1.49 -18.97 -8.50
CA ARG A 23 2.03 -17.64 -8.25
C ARG A 23 2.45 -17.46 -6.81
N LEU A 24 1.67 -17.97 -5.85
CA LEU A 24 2.05 -18.00 -4.44
C LEU A 24 3.37 -18.75 -4.26
N LYS A 25 3.48 -19.95 -4.84
CA LYS A 25 4.71 -20.74 -4.80
C LYS A 25 5.88 -19.95 -5.38
N LEU A 26 5.73 -19.39 -6.57
CA LEU A 26 6.81 -18.66 -7.24
C LEU A 26 7.27 -17.44 -6.44
N PHE A 27 6.34 -16.63 -5.92
CA PHE A 27 6.67 -15.51 -5.04
C PHE A 27 7.44 -15.93 -3.80
N THR A 28 7.01 -17.02 -3.15
CA THR A 28 7.72 -17.52 -1.97
C THR A 28 9.11 -18.03 -2.31
N GLU A 29 9.33 -18.53 -3.53
CA GLU A 29 10.61 -19.06 -3.98
C GLU A 29 11.57 -17.98 -4.50
N THR A 30 11.06 -16.93 -5.15
CA THR A 30 11.91 -15.98 -5.89
C THR A 30 11.85 -14.53 -5.41
N VAL A 31 10.82 -14.15 -4.64
CA VAL A 31 10.60 -12.74 -4.26
C VAL A 31 10.85 -12.50 -2.78
N LEU A 32 10.33 -13.37 -1.90
CA LEU A 32 10.37 -13.16 -0.44
C LEU A 32 11.75 -12.86 0.13
N ASP A 33 12.79 -13.56 -0.33
CA ASP A 33 14.13 -13.47 0.28
C ASP A 33 14.86 -12.14 -0.02
N ASN A 34 14.33 -11.32 -0.93
CA ASN A 34 14.96 -10.06 -1.34
C ASN A 34 14.62 -8.88 -0.43
N PHE A 35 13.81 -9.07 0.61
CA PHE A 35 13.30 -8.00 1.44
C PHE A 35 13.36 -8.32 2.93
N ASP A 36 13.38 -7.27 3.75
CA ASP A 36 13.32 -7.37 5.21
C ASP A 36 11.92 -7.07 5.77
N VAL A 37 11.20 -6.15 5.13
CA VAL A 37 9.83 -5.77 5.46
C VAL A 37 9.01 -5.80 4.18
N ILE A 38 7.85 -6.45 4.20
CA ILE A 38 6.97 -6.59 3.04
C ILE A 38 5.54 -6.20 3.41
N LEU A 39 4.95 -5.32 2.61
CA LEU A 39 3.55 -4.91 2.69
C LEU A 39 2.77 -5.60 1.58
N LEU A 40 1.76 -6.39 1.94
CA LEU A 40 1.01 -7.21 1.00
C LEU A 40 -0.48 -6.88 1.05
N GLN A 41 -1.07 -6.63 -0.12
CA GLN A 41 -2.50 -6.45 -0.32
C GLN A 41 -3.12 -7.71 -0.94
N GLU A 42 -4.44 -7.82 -0.81
CA GLU A 42 -5.26 -8.94 -1.34
C GLU A 42 -4.83 -10.35 -0.87
N THR A 43 -4.20 -10.40 0.31
CA THR A 43 -3.84 -11.62 1.04
C THR A 43 -5.00 -12.12 1.91
N PHE A 44 -6.17 -12.34 1.31
CA PHE A 44 -7.40 -12.70 2.03
C PHE A 44 -7.25 -13.98 2.88
N LYS A 45 -7.65 -13.90 4.16
CA LYS A 45 -7.73 -15.03 5.10
C LYS A 45 -9.03 -15.82 4.97
N THR A 46 -10.11 -15.13 4.68
CA THR A 46 -11.46 -15.69 4.60
C THR A 46 -11.57 -16.62 3.39
N GLY A 47 -12.08 -17.82 3.59
CA GLY A 47 -12.32 -18.77 2.49
C GLY A 47 -11.06 -19.36 1.85
N SER A 48 -9.86 -19.21 2.43
CA SER A 48 -8.61 -19.70 1.84
C SER A 48 -7.49 -19.95 2.87
N SER A 49 -6.72 -21.02 2.72
CA SER A 49 -5.53 -21.29 3.56
C SER A 49 -4.24 -20.63 3.04
N ARG A 50 -4.30 -19.96 1.87
CA ARG A 50 -3.13 -19.35 1.21
C ARG A 50 -2.37 -18.37 2.08
N GLN A 51 -3.06 -17.47 2.77
CA GLN A 51 -2.42 -16.49 3.66
C GLN A 51 -1.68 -17.19 4.81
N LYS A 52 -2.32 -18.18 5.45
CA LYS A 52 -1.67 -18.96 6.53
C LYS A 52 -0.42 -19.68 6.02
N ARG A 53 -0.49 -20.25 4.80
CA ARG A 53 0.64 -20.94 4.17
C ARG A 53 1.76 -19.98 3.78
N LEU A 54 1.42 -18.79 3.28
CA LEU A 54 2.37 -17.72 3.01
C LEU A 54 3.13 -17.32 4.28
N VAL A 55 2.41 -17.03 5.37
CA VAL A 55 3.03 -16.66 6.66
C VAL A 55 3.92 -17.79 7.18
N LYS A 56 3.49 -19.07 7.09
CA LYS A 56 4.31 -20.21 7.48
C LYS A 56 5.61 -20.32 6.68
N ILE A 57 5.56 -20.10 5.37
CA ILE A 57 6.74 -20.13 4.51
C ILE A 57 7.65 -18.92 4.80
N ALA A 58 7.07 -17.73 4.97
CA ALA A 58 7.82 -16.53 5.32
C ALA A 58 8.56 -16.69 6.66
N TYR A 59 7.91 -17.29 7.66
CA TYR A 59 8.54 -17.63 8.94
C TYR A 59 9.76 -18.54 8.75
N SER A 60 9.64 -19.59 7.94
CA SER A 60 10.78 -20.48 7.63
C SER A 60 11.91 -19.80 6.87
N LYS A 61 11.65 -18.63 6.26
CA LYS A 61 12.62 -17.80 5.54
C LYS A 61 13.18 -16.66 6.37
N GLY A 62 12.84 -16.56 7.66
CA GLY A 62 13.37 -15.57 8.60
C GLY A 62 12.48 -14.36 8.85
N PHE A 63 11.27 -14.28 8.25
CA PHE A 63 10.26 -13.29 8.64
C PHE A 63 9.58 -13.76 9.94
N GLN A 64 10.25 -13.55 11.06
CA GLN A 64 9.79 -14.04 12.37
C GLN A 64 8.57 -13.28 12.90
N TYR A 65 8.26 -12.11 12.33
CA TYR A 65 7.19 -11.24 12.77
C TYR A 65 6.19 -10.99 11.63
N SER A 66 4.90 -11.04 11.95
CA SER A 66 3.84 -10.70 10.99
C SER A 66 2.59 -10.17 11.68
N THR A 67 1.85 -9.32 10.98
CA THR A 67 0.50 -8.91 11.36
C THR A 67 -0.40 -8.85 10.14
N SER A 68 -1.72 -8.94 10.31
CA SER A 68 -2.65 -8.84 9.18
C SER A 68 -3.99 -8.28 9.59
N LEU A 69 -4.59 -7.52 8.69
CA LEU A 69 -5.92 -6.95 8.83
C LEU A 69 -6.93 -8.10 8.91
N SER A 70 -7.56 -8.25 10.06
CA SER A 70 -8.45 -9.38 10.36
C SER A 70 -9.74 -8.84 10.96
N PRO A 71 -10.92 -9.20 10.44
CA PRO A 71 -12.19 -8.66 10.92
C PRO A 71 -12.40 -9.05 12.38
N VAL A 72 -12.96 -8.12 13.15
CA VAL A 72 -13.22 -8.31 14.58
C VAL A 72 -14.13 -9.54 14.83
N SER A 73 -15.03 -9.84 13.89
CA SER A 73 -15.75 -11.12 13.81
C SER A 73 -16.49 -11.25 12.48
N PHE A 74 -16.18 -12.29 11.69
CA PHE A 74 -16.90 -12.58 10.44
C PHE A 74 -18.40 -12.81 10.67
N LEU A 75 -18.78 -13.48 11.78
CA LEU A 75 -20.18 -13.75 12.12
C LEU A 75 -20.98 -12.48 12.48
N LYS A 76 -20.30 -11.41 12.90
CA LYS A 76 -20.94 -10.13 13.24
C LYS A 76 -21.02 -9.16 12.07
N THR A 77 -20.03 -9.19 11.17
CA THR A 77 -19.95 -8.23 10.06
C THR A 77 -20.43 -8.82 8.73
N LEU A 78 -20.41 -10.15 8.57
CA LEU A 78 -20.60 -10.86 7.30
C LEU A 78 -19.68 -10.33 6.17
N LYS A 79 -18.57 -9.67 6.53
CA LYS A 79 -17.60 -9.11 5.59
C LYS A 79 -16.33 -9.96 5.55
N VAL A 80 -15.78 -10.12 4.35
CA VAL A 80 -14.45 -10.69 4.12
C VAL A 80 -13.39 -9.74 4.68
N ASP A 81 -12.25 -10.27 5.14
CA ASP A 81 -11.14 -9.44 5.64
C ASP A 81 -10.59 -8.51 4.55
N GLY A 82 -9.98 -7.37 4.91
CA GLY A 82 -9.45 -6.41 3.95
C GLY A 82 -8.15 -6.82 3.24
N GLY A 83 -7.64 -8.03 3.49
CA GLY A 83 -6.56 -8.63 2.71
C GLY A 83 -5.16 -8.01 2.89
N CYS A 84 -4.93 -7.20 3.92
CA CYS A 84 -3.62 -6.61 4.17
C CYS A 84 -2.78 -7.46 5.14
N THR A 85 -1.51 -7.72 4.81
CA THR A 85 -0.53 -8.42 5.66
C THR A 85 0.81 -7.67 5.65
N ILE A 86 1.43 -7.52 6.82
CA ILE A 86 2.81 -7.04 6.98
C ILE A 86 3.66 -8.24 7.42
N LEU A 87 4.78 -8.46 6.74
CA LEU A 87 5.83 -9.43 7.10
C LEU A 87 7.10 -8.65 7.47
N SER A 88 7.77 -9.03 8.54
CA SER A 88 9.01 -8.39 8.98
C SER A 88 10.03 -9.40 9.51
N ARG A 89 11.30 -9.21 9.13
CA ARG A 89 12.46 -9.86 9.76
C ARG A 89 12.83 -9.20 11.08
N PHE A 90 12.51 -7.92 11.23
CA PHE A 90 12.71 -7.13 12.45
C PHE A 90 11.51 -7.24 13.40
N PRO A 91 11.70 -7.10 14.73
CA PRO A 91 10.62 -7.18 15.70
C PRO A 91 9.49 -6.18 15.44
N ILE A 92 8.26 -6.69 15.34
CA ILE A 92 7.03 -5.87 15.41
C ILE A 92 6.70 -5.72 16.90
N VAL A 93 6.98 -4.53 17.46
CA VAL A 93 6.77 -4.25 18.89
C VAL A 93 5.37 -3.74 19.20
N GLU A 94 4.70 -3.14 18.22
CA GLU A 94 3.29 -2.72 18.30
C GLU A 94 2.60 -2.97 16.97
N SER A 95 1.30 -3.27 17.00
CA SER A 95 0.49 -3.33 15.79
C SER A 95 -0.94 -2.85 16.05
N GLY A 96 -1.61 -2.41 15.00
CA GLY A 96 -2.98 -1.90 15.10
C GLY A 96 -3.69 -1.95 13.75
N MET A 97 -5.00 -1.72 13.78
CA MET A 97 -5.82 -1.62 12.58
C MET A 97 -6.87 -0.52 12.73
N ASN A 98 -7.13 0.19 11.64
CA ASN A 98 -8.26 1.11 11.50
C ASN A 98 -9.14 0.63 10.35
N PHE A 99 -10.42 0.37 10.61
CA PHE A 99 -11.37 -0.04 9.57
C PHE A 99 -12.09 1.18 9.03
N TYR A 100 -12.23 1.25 7.71
CA TYR A 100 -12.91 2.38 7.09
C TYR A 100 -14.39 2.41 7.44
N THR A 101 -14.83 3.58 7.86
CA THR A 101 -16.22 3.90 8.19
C THR A 101 -16.96 4.48 6.99
N ALA A 102 -16.23 4.98 5.99
CA ALA A 102 -16.77 5.45 4.73
C ALA A 102 -17.64 4.40 4.02
N ASP A 103 -18.72 4.86 3.36
CA ASP A 103 -19.57 4.01 2.53
C ASP A 103 -18.77 3.43 1.36
N ALA A 104 -18.31 2.19 1.52
CA ALA A 104 -17.78 1.43 0.40
C ALA A 104 -18.86 1.29 -0.67
N VAL A 105 -18.45 1.30 -1.94
CA VAL A 105 -19.35 1.20 -3.09
C VAL A 105 -19.12 -0.14 -3.80
N ASP A 106 -20.13 -0.63 -4.51
CA ASP A 106 -20.08 -1.90 -5.25
C ASP A 106 -19.70 -3.12 -4.40
N VAL A 107 -18.85 -4.00 -4.96
CA VAL A 107 -18.44 -5.24 -4.32
C VAL A 107 -17.55 -5.01 -3.10
N ASP A 108 -16.97 -3.81 -2.95
CA ASP A 108 -16.14 -3.46 -1.81
C ASP A 108 -16.96 -3.35 -0.52
N LYS A 109 -18.30 -3.19 -0.61
CA LYS A 109 -19.24 -3.30 0.54
C LYS A 109 -19.11 -4.62 1.30
N PHE A 110 -18.70 -5.69 0.61
CA PHE A 110 -18.55 -7.03 1.18
C PHE A 110 -17.16 -7.30 1.77
N SER A 111 -16.25 -6.32 1.70
CA SER A 111 -14.91 -6.38 2.30
C SER A 111 -14.78 -5.38 3.45
N GLN A 112 -14.18 -5.82 4.55
CA GLN A 112 -13.84 -4.95 5.68
C GLN A 112 -12.46 -4.32 5.43
N LYS A 113 -12.42 -3.38 4.47
CA LYS A 113 -11.23 -2.59 4.12
C LYS A 113 -10.80 -1.68 5.28
N GLY A 114 -9.51 -1.36 5.32
CA GLY A 114 -8.91 -0.59 6.40
C GLY A 114 -7.40 -0.46 6.26
N THR A 115 -6.81 0.27 7.19
CA THR A 115 -5.36 0.48 7.30
C THR A 115 -4.77 -0.41 8.39
N LEU A 116 -3.73 -1.18 8.05
CA LEU A 116 -2.95 -1.99 8.97
C LEU A 116 -1.68 -1.25 9.36
N PHE A 117 -1.34 -1.25 10.65
CA PHE A 117 -0.17 -0.59 11.22
C PHE A 117 0.76 -1.60 11.91
N ALA A 118 2.07 -1.39 11.77
CA ALA A 118 3.10 -2.00 12.58
C ALA A 118 4.18 -0.98 12.99
N LYS A 119 4.57 -0.99 14.27
CA LYS A 119 5.80 -0.37 14.76
C LYS A 119 6.89 -1.43 14.78
N ILE A 120 7.92 -1.23 13.97
CA ILE A 120 9.03 -2.17 13.79
C ILE A 120 10.28 -1.59 14.45
N GLU A 121 10.92 -2.33 15.34
CA GLU A 121 12.20 -1.92 15.93
C GLU A 121 13.35 -2.30 14.98
N LEU A 122 13.99 -1.30 14.37
CA LEU A 122 15.12 -1.51 13.44
C LEU A 122 16.44 -1.67 14.19
N SER A 123 16.62 -0.87 15.24
CA SER A 123 17.71 -0.96 16.20
C SER A 123 17.26 -0.34 17.52
N ARG A 124 18.10 -0.39 18.57
CA ARG A 124 17.73 0.05 19.92
C ARG A 124 17.27 1.52 19.91
N GLY A 125 15.96 1.73 20.04
CA GLY A 125 15.34 3.07 20.08
C GLY A 125 15.09 3.72 18.72
N ILE A 126 15.31 3.01 17.61
CA ILE A 126 15.04 3.46 16.24
C ILE A 126 13.89 2.62 15.68
N TYR A 127 12.78 3.28 15.35
CA TYR A 127 11.58 2.59 14.90
C TYR A 127 11.16 2.96 13.48
N LEU A 128 10.66 1.97 12.76
CA LEU A 128 9.91 2.15 11.53
C LEU A 128 8.42 1.97 11.82
N PHE A 129 7.66 3.05 11.66
CA PHE A 129 6.20 3.04 11.65
C PHE A 129 5.78 2.76 10.22
N VAL A 130 5.18 1.60 9.98
CA VAL A 130 4.75 1.21 8.65
C VAL A 130 3.25 0.96 8.61
N PHE A 131 2.61 1.52 7.60
CA PHE A 131 1.18 1.43 7.36
C PHE A 131 0.93 0.85 5.98
N THR A 132 -0.08 0.00 5.86
CA THR A 132 -0.53 -0.51 4.57
C THR A 132 -2.04 -0.60 4.44
N THR A 133 -2.53 -0.44 3.22
CA THR A 133 -3.96 -0.47 2.92
C THR A 133 -4.24 -1.07 1.53
N HIS A 134 -5.51 -1.41 1.31
CA HIS A 134 -6.11 -1.64 0.01
C HIS A 134 -7.46 -0.88 -0.01
N MET A 135 -7.51 0.25 -0.72
CA MET A 135 -8.63 1.20 -0.69
C MET A 135 -9.73 0.89 -1.72
N GLN A 136 -10.84 1.63 -1.69
CA GLN A 136 -11.97 1.47 -2.62
C GLN A 136 -11.51 1.45 -4.08
N ALA A 137 -11.83 0.36 -4.80
CA ALA A 137 -11.52 0.22 -6.22
C ALA A 137 -12.52 0.98 -7.10
N SER A 138 -12.09 1.35 -8.31
CA SER A 138 -12.97 1.83 -9.39
C SER A 138 -13.21 0.73 -10.41
N TYR A 139 -14.48 0.48 -10.74
CA TYR A 139 -14.85 -0.56 -11.69
C TYR A 139 -15.14 -0.01 -13.09
N GLU A 140 -15.44 1.28 -13.19
CA GLU A 140 -15.54 2.06 -14.43
C GLU A 140 -14.19 2.65 -14.83
N LEU A 141 -13.91 2.64 -16.14
CA LEU A 141 -12.78 3.39 -16.70
C LEU A 141 -13.13 4.88 -16.62
N ASN A 142 -12.19 5.71 -16.18
CA ASN A 142 -12.37 7.16 -16.01
C ASN A 142 -13.38 7.55 -14.91
N CYS A 143 -13.25 6.96 -13.72
CA CYS A 143 -13.99 7.45 -12.55
C CYS A 143 -13.68 8.95 -12.36
N LYS A 144 -14.70 9.79 -12.50
CA LYS A 144 -14.56 11.23 -12.32
C LYS A 144 -14.20 11.54 -10.87
N ILE A 145 -13.51 12.63 -10.60
CA ILE A 145 -13.09 13.03 -9.23
C ILE A 145 -14.23 13.12 -8.19
N ASN A 146 -15.48 13.22 -8.65
CA ASN A 146 -16.68 13.27 -7.80
C ASN A 146 -17.59 12.03 -7.96
N CYS A 147 -17.11 10.95 -8.58
CA CYS A 147 -17.80 9.66 -8.58
C CYS A 147 -17.89 9.12 -7.14
N PRO A 148 -18.89 8.28 -6.82
CA PRO A 148 -19.02 7.68 -5.49
C PRO A 148 -17.74 7.00 -4.98
N GLU A 149 -16.99 6.33 -5.85
CA GLU A 149 -15.75 5.63 -5.50
C GLU A 149 -14.63 6.59 -5.13
N ALA A 150 -14.46 7.70 -5.87
CA ALA A 150 -13.48 8.74 -5.56
C ALA A 150 -13.85 9.48 -4.24
N LEU A 151 -15.14 9.70 -3.98
CA LEU A 151 -15.61 10.28 -2.72
C LEU A 151 -15.39 9.32 -1.54
N ALA A 152 -15.59 8.01 -1.74
CA ALA A 152 -15.28 7.00 -0.74
C ALA A 152 -13.77 6.98 -0.44
N ARG A 153 -12.91 6.98 -1.47
CA ARG A 153 -11.44 7.08 -1.29
C ARG A 153 -11.04 8.36 -0.55
N LEU A 154 -11.64 9.50 -0.87
CA LEU A 154 -11.38 10.74 -0.14
C LEU A 154 -11.66 10.62 1.36
N SER A 155 -12.79 10.02 1.73
CA SER A 155 -13.11 9.78 3.15
C SER A 155 -12.09 8.84 3.78
N GLN A 156 -11.73 7.75 3.08
CA GLN A 156 -10.70 6.81 3.53
C GLN A 156 -9.33 7.47 3.71
N PHE A 157 -8.93 8.43 2.86
CA PHE A 157 -7.69 9.19 3.04
C PHE A 157 -7.69 10.07 4.30
N LYS A 158 -8.84 10.65 4.66
CA LYS A 158 -8.97 11.37 5.95
C LYS A 158 -8.79 10.42 7.12
N GLU A 159 -9.43 9.25 7.06
CA GLU A 159 -9.29 8.20 8.08
C GLU A 159 -7.85 7.66 8.17
N ILE A 160 -7.11 7.58 7.05
CA ILE A 160 -5.68 7.24 7.05
C ILE A 160 -4.87 8.34 7.73
N HIS A 161 -5.08 9.61 7.36
CA HIS A 161 -4.37 10.75 7.92
C HIS A 161 -4.52 10.78 9.45
N ASP A 162 -5.76 10.72 9.94
CA ASP A 162 -6.07 10.74 11.37
C ASP A 162 -5.45 9.53 12.08
N TYR A 163 -5.51 8.35 11.47
CA TYR A 163 -4.95 7.13 12.07
C TYR A 163 -3.41 7.16 12.15
N ILE A 164 -2.72 7.69 11.15
CA ILE A 164 -1.25 7.88 11.20
C ILE A 164 -0.90 8.84 12.34
N LYS A 165 -1.61 9.97 12.44
CA LYS A 165 -1.43 10.96 13.52
C LYS A 165 -1.66 10.35 14.90
N ASP A 166 -2.74 9.61 15.07
CA ASP A 166 -3.07 8.94 16.33
C ASP A 166 -2.01 7.89 16.71
N CYS A 167 -1.54 7.10 15.74
CA CYS A 167 -0.47 6.13 15.99
C CYS A 167 0.84 6.82 16.37
N GLN A 168 1.23 7.89 15.67
CA GLN A 168 2.43 8.65 16.01
C GLN A 168 2.34 9.22 17.43
N PHE A 169 1.19 9.77 17.82
CA PHE A 169 0.97 10.27 19.19
C PHE A 169 0.99 9.14 20.22
N LYS A 170 0.15 8.12 20.03
CA LYS A 170 -0.05 6.99 20.96
C LYS A 170 1.25 6.22 21.21
N TYR A 171 2.02 5.97 20.16
CA TYR A 171 3.23 5.15 20.23
C TYR A 171 4.52 5.98 20.26
N LYS A 172 4.39 7.29 20.55
CA LYS A 172 5.50 8.21 20.83
C LYS A 172 6.54 8.24 19.70
N PHE A 173 6.08 8.49 18.48
CA PHE A 173 6.94 8.68 17.31
C PHE A 173 7.93 9.82 17.56
N ASN A 174 9.22 9.56 17.34
CA ASN A 174 10.26 10.58 17.42
C ASN A 174 10.68 11.02 16.01
N PRO A 175 10.36 12.24 15.56
CA PRO A 175 10.69 12.69 14.21
C PRO A 175 12.19 12.78 13.92
N ASP A 176 13.04 12.80 14.95
CA ASP A 176 14.50 12.84 14.79
C ASP A 176 15.10 11.45 14.57
N THR A 177 14.43 10.36 14.98
CA THR A 177 15.01 9.00 14.99
C THR A 177 14.12 7.93 14.39
N ASP A 178 12.84 8.20 14.18
CA ASP A 178 11.88 7.24 13.64
C ASP A 178 11.51 7.58 12.20
N CYS A 179 11.15 6.57 11.43
CA CYS A 179 10.68 6.70 10.06
C CYS A 179 9.19 6.33 9.98
N CYS A 180 8.40 7.06 9.19
CA CYS A 180 6.99 6.76 8.97
C CYS A 180 6.72 6.54 7.48
N ILE A 181 6.38 5.31 7.11
CA ILE A 181 6.08 4.91 5.72
C ILE A 181 4.62 4.43 5.64
N PHE A 182 3.91 4.88 4.62
CA PHE A 182 2.58 4.39 4.26
C PHE A 182 2.61 3.90 2.82
N GLY A 183 2.12 2.69 2.56
CA GLY A 183 2.11 2.17 1.20
C GLY A 183 1.16 1.02 0.93
N GLY A 184 0.73 0.89 -0.31
CA GLY A 184 -0.21 -0.13 -0.77
C GLY A 184 -0.98 0.33 -1.99
N ASP A 185 -2.02 -0.44 -2.33
CA ASP A 185 -2.94 -0.13 -3.42
C ASP A 185 -4.01 0.86 -2.92
N VAL A 186 -3.87 2.12 -3.32
CA VAL A 186 -4.81 3.19 -2.94
C VAL A 186 -5.88 3.41 -4.01
N ASN A 187 -5.80 2.71 -5.15
CA ASN A 187 -6.75 2.80 -6.27
C ASN A 187 -6.97 4.22 -6.82
N VAL A 188 -5.96 5.09 -6.75
CA VAL A 188 -5.93 6.42 -7.37
C VAL A 188 -4.90 6.40 -8.48
N ASP A 189 -5.28 6.67 -9.73
CA ASP A 189 -4.31 6.78 -10.82
C ASP A 189 -3.53 8.09 -10.70
N GLY A 190 -2.21 7.99 -10.58
CA GLY A 190 -1.33 9.15 -10.43
C GLY A 190 -1.24 10.01 -11.69
N LYS A 191 -1.45 9.40 -12.86
CA LYS A 191 -1.16 10.01 -14.16
C LYS A 191 -2.16 11.08 -14.56
N GLY A 192 -1.66 12.20 -15.08
CA GLY A 192 -2.52 13.23 -15.66
C GLY A 192 -3.28 12.76 -16.90
N THR A 193 -4.31 13.52 -17.27
CA THR A 193 -5.24 13.11 -18.34
C THR A 193 -4.70 13.39 -19.76
N ASN A 194 -3.61 14.15 -19.86
CA ASN A 194 -2.97 14.55 -21.10
C ASN A 194 -1.46 14.75 -20.90
N GLU A 195 -0.70 14.91 -21.99
CA GLU A 195 0.77 15.02 -21.96
C GLU A 195 1.30 16.24 -21.21
N MET A 196 0.47 17.26 -20.95
CA MET A 196 0.87 18.46 -20.21
C MET A 196 0.66 18.30 -18.70
N GLU A 197 -0.19 17.37 -18.28
CA GLU A 197 -0.50 17.10 -16.88
C GLU A 197 0.34 15.95 -16.35
N VAL A 198 1.26 16.26 -15.44
CA VAL A 198 2.07 15.22 -14.77
C VAL A 198 1.24 14.42 -13.77
N HIS A 199 0.25 15.06 -13.13
CA HIS A 199 -0.52 14.51 -12.03
C HIS A 199 -2.02 14.51 -12.34
N SER A 200 -2.73 13.47 -11.94
CA SER A 200 -4.20 13.49 -11.92
C SER A 200 -4.71 14.42 -10.81
N GLU A 201 -5.91 14.96 -11.01
CA GLU A 201 -6.57 15.78 -9.98
C GLU A 201 -6.84 14.97 -8.70
N GLU A 202 -7.20 13.69 -8.81
CA GLU A 202 -7.47 12.84 -7.66
C GLU A 202 -6.19 12.55 -6.86
N TYR A 203 -5.04 12.37 -7.54
CA TYR A 203 -3.73 12.23 -6.89
C TYR A 203 -3.36 13.49 -6.10
N LEU A 204 -3.56 14.68 -6.67
CA LEU A 204 -3.31 15.94 -5.98
C LEU A 204 -4.21 16.10 -4.75
N ARG A 205 -5.48 15.69 -4.85
CA ARG A 205 -6.43 15.69 -3.74
C ARG A 205 -6.06 14.69 -2.65
N MET A 206 -5.60 13.49 -3.03
CA MET A 206 -5.04 12.49 -2.12
C MET A 206 -3.86 13.07 -1.35
N LEU A 207 -2.84 13.60 -2.04
CA LEU A 207 -1.67 14.19 -1.39
C LEU A 207 -2.04 15.34 -0.45
N SER A 208 -2.93 16.23 -0.87
CA SER A 208 -3.40 17.33 -0.02
C SER A 208 -4.08 16.83 1.25
N THR A 209 -4.91 15.78 1.14
CA THR A 209 -5.62 15.18 2.27
C THR A 209 -4.65 14.47 3.22
N LEU A 210 -3.73 13.65 2.69
CA LEU A 210 -2.72 12.95 3.48
C LEU A 210 -1.77 13.92 4.20
N LYS A 211 -1.38 15.02 3.54
CA LYS A 211 -0.51 16.05 4.10
C LYS A 211 -1.15 16.75 5.30
N GLY A 212 -2.41 17.18 5.16
CA GLY A 212 -3.09 17.99 6.15
C GLY A 212 -2.23 19.17 6.64
N SER A 213 -2.39 19.55 7.90
CA SER A 213 -1.56 20.58 8.54
C SER A 213 -0.31 19.99 9.21
N GLU A 214 -0.34 18.70 9.51
CA GLU A 214 0.55 17.97 10.41
C GLU A 214 1.77 17.38 9.72
N PHE A 215 1.66 17.03 8.45
CA PHE A 215 2.70 16.28 7.75
C PHE A 215 3.26 17.02 6.55
N GLU A 216 4.49 16.71 6.22
CA GLU A 216 4.99 16.70 4.85
C GLU A 216 4.92 15.25 4.35
N VAL A 217 4.51 15.08 3.09
CA VAL A 217 4.31 13.76 2.47
C VAL A 217 5.10 13.73 1.18
N ASN A 218 6.03 12.78 1.09
CA ASN A 218 6.87 12.53 -0.07
C ASN A 218 6.41 11.25 -0.77
N ASP A 219 6.17 11.30 -2.07
CA ASP A 219 5.96 10.11 -2.89
C ASP A 219 7.32 9.56 -3.29
N LEU A 220 7.75 8.48 -2.64
CA LEU A 220 9.10 7.94 -2.84
C LEU A 220 9.32 7.46 -4.28
N ILE A 221 8.27 6.95 -4.93
CA ILE A 221 8.36 6.45 -6.31
C ILE A 221 8.46 7.63 -7.26
N PHE A 222 7.54 8.58 -7.16
CA PHE A 222 7.52 9.75 -8.04
C PHE A 222 8.78 10.61 -7.84
N ASP A 223 9.18 10.89 -6.58
CA ASP A 223 10.36 11.69 -6.28
C ASP A 223 11.65 11.05 -6.84
N SER A 224 11.70 9.71 -6.92
CA SER A 224 12.87 8.98 -7.45
C SER A 224 12.87 8.83 -8.98
N LEU A 225 11.70 8.68 -9.61
CA LEU A 225 11.58 8.37 -11.04
C LEU A 225 11.18 9.59 -11.88
N ASN A 226 10.69 10.66 -11.24
CA ASN A 226 10.12 11.86 -11.85
C ASN A 226 8.99 11.56 -12.86
N VAL A 227 8.27 10.46 -12.64
CA VAL A 227 7.12 10.01 -13.43
C VAL A 227 6.25 9.09 -12.57
N HIS A 228 4.96 9.05 -12.86
CA HIS A 228 4.03 8.04 -12.32
C HIS A 228 4.13 6.75 -13.12
N PRO A 229 4.85 5.72 -12.62
CA PRO A 229 5.05 4.51 -13.39
C PRO A 229 3.78 3.66 -13.43
N ASN A 230 3.70 2.75 -14.39
CA ASN A 230 2.66 1.72 -14.35
C ASN A 230 2.87 0.85 -13.12
N THR A 231 1.84 0.72 -12.29
CA THR A 231 1.79 -0.28 -11.22
C THR A 231 0.68 -1.30 -11.46
N TYR A 232 -0.22 -1.04 -12.41
CA TYR A 232 -1.22 -1.98 -12.89
C TYR A 232 -1.13 -2.15 -14.40
N ASP A 233 -1.07 -3.40 -14.87
CA ASP A 233 -1.04 -3.72 -16.30
C ASP A 233 -1.92 -4.94 -16.66
N THR A 234 -2.78 -4.76 -17.66
CA THR A 234 -3.67 -5.79 -18.19
C THR A 234 -3.03 -6.50 -19.40
N ILE A 235 -1.83 -7.03 -19.23
CA ILE A 235 -1.08 -7.69 -20.34
C ILE A 235 -1.79 -8.96 -20.86
N LEU A 236 -2.72 -9.56 -20.11
CA LEU A 236 -3.53 -10.68 -20.62
C LEU A 236 -4.78 -10.19 -21.34
N LYS A 237 -4.59 -9.66 -22.56
CA LYS A 237 -5.67 -9.55 -23.53
C LYS A 237 -5.65 -10.77 -24.45
N PRO A 238 -6.74 -11.55 -24.53
CA PRO A 238 -6.96 -12.43 -25.67
C PRO A 238 -6.78 -11.63 -26.97
N PHE A 239 -6.33 -12.27 -28.05
CA PHE A 239 -6.17 -11.63 -29.37
C PHE A 239 -7.37 -10.74 -29.76
N TRP A 240 -8.58 -11.14 -29.39
CA TRP A 240 -9.82 -10.38 -29.59
C TRP A 240 -9.87 -9.04 -28.83
N ALA A 241 -9.35 -8.92 -27.61
CA ALA A 241 -9.36 -7.65 -26.87
C ALA A 241 -8.38 -6.61 -27.46
N LYS A 242 -7.38 -7.07 -28.23
CA LYS A 242 -6.52 -6.22 -29.07
C LYS A 242 -7.27 -5.73 -30.32
N ILE A 243 -8.17 -6.55 -30.87
CA ILE A 243 -9.05 -6.18 -31.99
C ILE A 243 -10.11 -5.15 -31.57
N PHE A 244 -10.68 -5.28 -30.37
CA PHE A 244 -11.76 -4.40 -29.90
C PHE A 244 -11.29 -3.10 -29.22
N LYS A 245 -9.99 -2.77 -29.22
CA LYS A 245 -9.42 -1.61 -28.51
C LYS A 245 -10.00 -1.43 -27.10
N MET A 246 -10.21 -2.55 -26.39
CA MET A 246 -10.62 -2.51 -24.99
C MET A 246 -9.37 -2.22 -24.14
N ASP A 247 -8.79 -1.04 -24.33
CA ASP A 247 -7.66 -0.52 -23.58
C ASP A 247 -8.12 -0.19 -22.17
N LYS A 248 -8.02 -1.18 -21.28
CA LYS A 248 -7.73 -0.86 -19.89
C LYS A 248 -6.33 -0.28 -19.87
N GLU A 249 -6.30 1.01 -19.62
CA GLU A 249 -5.12 1.86 -19.58
C GLU A 249 -4.14 1.36 -18.51
N GLN A 250 -2.85 1.62 -18.72
CA GLN A 250 -1.83 1.33 -17.74
C GLN A 250 -1.91 2.38 -16.64
N GLN A 251 -2.10 1.97 -15.38
CA GLN A 251 -2.41 2.88 -14.28
C GLN A 251 -1.31 2.87 -13.21
N CYS A 252 -1.15 3.97 -12.49
CA CYS A 252 -0.30 4.08 -11.29
C CYS A 252 -1.20 4.08 -10.06
N LEU A 253 -1.50 2.91 -9.48
CA LEU A 253 -2.46 2.73 -8.38
C LEU A 253 -1.81 2.43 -7.02
N ASP A 254 -0.55 2.00 -7.04
CA ASP A 254 0.20 1.60 -5.86
C ASP A 254 1.22 2.69 -5.53
N TYR A 255 1.42 2.95 -4.23
CA TYR A 255 2.32 4.02 -3.77
C TYR A 255 3.14 3.61 -2.55
N LEU A 256 4.28 4.30 -2.38
CA LEU A 256 5.07 4.31 -1.16
C LEU A 256 5.30 5.78 -0.76
N PHE A 257 4.66 6.20 0.33
CA PHE A 257 4.76 7.55 0.86
C PHE A 257 5.61 7.58 2.14
N CYS A 258 6.47 8.59 2.27
CA CYS A 258 7.15 8.91 3.52
C CYS A 258 6.47 10.12 4.17
N PHE A 259 6.15 9.99 5.46
CA PHE A 259 5.53 11.05 6.26
C PHE A 259 6.58 11.67 7.17
N LYS A 260 6.76 12.99 7.09
CA LYS A 260 7.57 13.77 8.03
C LYS A 260 6.65 14.64 8.88
N THR A 261 6.75 14.50 10.19
CA THR A 261 5.94 15.30 11.13
C THR A 261 6.46 16.73 11.15
N LYS A 262 5.58 17.70 10.89
CA LYS A 262 5.93 19.11 10.99
C LYS A 262 6.11 19.49 12.45
N ASP A 263 7.19 20.19 12.71
CA ASP A 263 7.60 20.62 14.04
C ASP A 263 6.74 21.83 14.48
N LEU A 264 5.51 21.59 14.96
CA LEU A 264 4.55 22.65 15.34
C LEU A 264 5.09 23.57 16.47
N LYS A 265 6.15 23.16 17.18
CA LYS A 265 6.77 23.92 18.28
C LYS A 265 7.76 25.00 17.82
N LYS A 266 8.29 24.95 16.59
CA LYS A 266 9.22 25.99 16.08
C LYS A 266 8.54 27.33 15.78
N GLY A 267 7.21 27.40 15.74
CA GLY A 267 6.45 28.64 15.56
C GLY A 267 6.26 29.51 16.82
N LYS A 268 6.72 29.06 18.00
CA LYS A 268 6.55 29.78 19.28
C LYS A 268 7.83 29.88 20.12
N LEU A 269 9.02 29.76 19.53
CA LEU A 269 10.27 30.08 20.23
C LEU A 269 10.77 31.48 19.84
N ASN A 270 11.08 32.26 20.89
CA ASN A 270 11.62 33.61 20.85
C ASN A 270 12.78 33.75 19.86
N LYS A 271 12.79 34.86 19.10
CA LYS A 271 13.81 35.25 18.11
C LYS A 271 15.25 35.43 18.63
N ASN A 272 15.52 35.14 19.90
CA ASN A 272 16.83 35.37 20.50
C ASN A 272 17.37 34.03 21.03
N ASN A 273 18.41 33.54 20.36
CA ASN A 273 19.18 32.32 20.61
C ASN A 273 18.52 31.01 20.17
N LEU A 274 18.99 30.45 19.06
CA LEU A 274 19.71 29.17 19.06
C LEU A 274 20.15 28.84 17.62
N ASN A 275 21.46 28.72 17.45
CA ASN A 275 22.05 27.88 16.41
C ASN A 275 21.57 26.44 16.66
N LEU A 276 20.38 26.12 16.17
CA LEU A 276 19.92 24.74 16.01
C LEU A 276 20.45 24.28 14.67
N SER A 277 21.63 23.64 14.68
CA SER A 277 22.08 22.81 13.57
C SER A 277 20.92 21.91 13.17
N ALA A 278 20.43 22.03 11.94
CA ALA A 278 19.48 21.09 11.38
C ALA A 278 20.11 19.70 11.51
N ALA A 279 19.56 18.86 12.38
CA ALA A 279 19.94 17.46 12.43
C ALA A 279 19.66 16.89 11.02
N GLU A 280 20.72 16.43 10.36
CA GLU A 280 20.59 15.74 9.08
C GLU A 280 19.63 14.56 9.25
N SER A 281 18.88 14.25 8.20
CA SER A 281 17.86 13.20 8.24
C SER A 281 18.50 11.87 8.62
N THR A 282 18.05 11.25 9.71
CA THR A 282 18.55 9.94 10.17
C THR A 282 18.25 8.82 9.18
N PHE A 283 17.30 9.03 8.25
CA PHE A 283 16.90 8.05 7.23
C PHE A 283 17.10 8.57 5.81
N PHE A 284 17.59 7.67 4.94
CA PHE A 284 17.77 7.90 3.52
C PHE A 284 17.15 6.76 2.72
N PHE A 285 16.39 7.12 1.69
CA PHE A 285 15.79 6.20 0.73
C PHE A 285 16.67 6.10 -0.51
N LYS A 286 16.96 4.87 -0.96
CA LYS A 286 17.79 4.57 -2.12
C LYS A 286 17.17 3.44 -2.93
N ASP A 287 17.62 3.27 -4.18
CA ASP A 287 17.24 2.16 -5.07
C ASP A 287 15.72 1.98 -5.22
N THR A 288 14.97 3.09 -5.18
CA THR A 288 13.52 3.07 -5.32
C THR A 288 13.13 2.69 -6.75
N LYS A 289 12.33 1.64 -6.90
CA LYS A 289 11.98 1.08 -8.22
C LYS A 289 10.67 0.32 -8.22
N VAL A 290 10.21 0.05 -9.43
CA VAL A 290 9.05 -0.78 -9.74
C VAL A 290 9.51 -2.18 -10.13
N LEU A 291 8.79 -3.20 -9.66
CA LEU A 291 9.07 -4.61 -9.89
C LEU A 291 7.92 -5.25 -10.68
N PRO A 292 8.05 -5.43 -11.99
CA PRO A 292 6.97 -5.94 -12.83
C PRO A 292 6.52 -7.37 -12.53
N PHE A 293 7.33 -8.12 -11.77
CA PHE A 293 7.11 -9.54 -11.47
C PHE A 293 6.81 -10.42 -12.69
N LYS A 294 7.39 -10.08 -13.85
CA LYS A 294 7.26 -10.86 -15.09
C LYS A 294 7.86 -12.24 -14.90
N VAL A 295 7.25 -13.23 -15.55
CA VAL A 295 7.72 -14.61 -15.55
C VAL A 295 7.70 -15.15 -16.97
N GLU A 296 8.71 -15.92 -17.31
CA GLU A 296 8.84 -16.57 -18.61
C GLU A 296 8.55 -18.07 -18.47
N ASN A 297 8.16 -18.72 -19.56
CA ASN A 297 7.97 -20.18 -19.62
C ASN A 297 6.96 -20.73 -18.60
N ARG A 298 5.91 -19.97 -18.30
CA ARG A 298 4.79 -20.36 -17.42
C ARG A 298 3.46 -20.13 -18.13
N SER A 299 2.39 -20.75 -17.60
CA SER A 299 1.01 -20.55 -18.07
C SER A 299 0.41 -19.18 -17.70
N PHE A 300 1.16 -18.35 -16.98
CA PHE A 300 0.83 -16.98 -16.62
C PHE A 300 2.06 -16.11 -16.87
N THR A 301 1.86 -14.81 -17.13
CA THR A 301 2.94 -13.88 -17.54
C THR A 301 3.55 -13.11 -16.37
N GLN A 302 2.90 -13.11 -15.20
CA GLN A 302 3.31 -12.33 -14.04
C GLN A 302 2.86 -12.96 -12.72
N ILE A 303 3.64 -12.77 -11.66
CA ILE A 303 3.32 -13.24 -10.30
C ILE A 303 2.11 -12.49 -9.73
N SER A 304 1.95 -11.22 -10.10
CA SER A 304 0.90 -10.32 -9.67
C SER A 304 0.47 -9.46 -10.86
N ASP A 305 -0.81 -9.14 -10.94
CA ASP A 305 -1.35 -8.16 -11.89
C ASP A 305 -1.01 -6.72 -11.57
N HIS A 306 -0.71 -6.44 -10.30
CA HIS A 306 0.02 -5.26 -9.89
C HIS A 306 1.53 -5.51 -9.86
N PHE A 307 2.32 -4.50 -10.22
CA PHE A 307 3.76 -4.47 -10.03
C PHE A 307 4.08 -4.16 -8.56
N GLY A 308 5.21 -4.65 -8.08
CA GLY A 308 5.70 -4.33 -6.73
C GLY A 308 6.39 -2.98 -6.70
N LEU A 309 6.33 -2.32 -5.56
CA LEU A 309 7.12 -1.14 -5.25
C LEU A 309 8.16 -1.47 -4.19
N THR A 310 9.38 -0.96 -4.35
CA THR A 310 10.46 -1.21 -3.40
C THR A 310 11.33 0.03 -3.23
N THR A 311 11.92 0.16 -2.04
CA THR A 311 12.95 1.14 -1.71
C THR A 311 13.88 0.54 -0.67
N THR A 312 15.14 0.94 -0.66
CA THR A 312 16.13 0.61 0.36
C THR A 312 16.14 1.73 1.39
N LEU A 313 15.74 1.43 2.62
CA LEU A 313 15.84 2.34 3.75
C LEU A 313 17.19 2.16 4.44
N THR A 314 17.99 3.22 4.49
CA THR A 314 19.26 3.26 5.24
C THR A 314 19.16 4.28 6.37
N PHE A 315 19.80 4.01 7.51
CA PHE A 315 19.85 4.93 8.64
C PHE A 315 21.23 4.95 9.29
N THR A 316 21.57 6.09 9.90
CA THR A 316 22.86 6.34 10.58
C THR A 316 22.67 6.52 12.06
#